data_AF-A0A354WFS9-F1
#
_entry.id   AF-A0A354WFS9-F1
#
_cell.length_a   1.000
_cell.length_b   1.000
_cell.length_c   1.000
_cell.angle_alpha   90.00
_cell.angle_beta   90.00
_cell.angle_gamma   90.00
#
_symmetry.space_group_name_H-M   'P 1'
#
loop_
_entity.id
_entity.type
_entity.pdbx_description
1 polymer ?
#
loop_
_entity_poly.entity_id
_entity_poly.type
_entity_poly.pdbx_seq_one_letter_code
_entity_poly.pdbx_strand_id
1 'polypeptide(L)'
;MSPVQILVPTDTWVTATWDEYLTALDDPIYSNARGYYFNGRMRLEMSPLGNPHSRDHFIICLAIGLFASLRGIDLDGHDNCTYRKRGFDEAQPDASFYIGANAEIIPWETTIIDLDQFPAPDLVIEVAYSSLADD
;
A
#
# COMPACT_ATOMS: atom_id res chain seq x y z
N MET A 1 -34.02 -3.97 -16.64
CA MET A 1 -32.78 -4.75 -16.86
C MET A 1 -31.72 -4.09 -16.02
N SER A 2 -31.14 -4.79 -15.05
CA SER A 2 -29.98 -4.25 -14.33
C SER A 2 -28.82 -4.14 -15.34
N PRO A 3 -28.07 -3.03 -15.37
CA PRO A 3 -26.89 -2.95 -16.22
C PRO A 3 -25.94 -4.10 -15.85
N VAL A 4 -25.41 -4.79 -16.86
CA VAL A 4 -24.35 -5.77 -16.65
C VAL A 4 -23.15 -4.99 -16.12
N GLN A 5 -22.88 -5.12 -14.82
CA GLN A 5 -21.69 -4.56 -14.20
C GLN A 5 -20.50 -5.37 -14.73
N ILE A 6 -19.67 -4.73 -15.55
CA ILE A 6 -18.46 -5.35 -16.08
C ILE A 6 -17.48 -5.43 -14.91
N LEU A 7 -17.08 -6.65 -14.56
CA LEU A 7 -16.07 -6.88 -13.52
C LEU A 7 -14.73 -6.26 -13.97
N VAL A 8 -14.07 -5.57 -13.05
CA VAL A 8 -12.74 -5.00 -13.24
C VAL A 8 -11.73 -6.16 -13.24
N PRO A 9 -10.88 -6.29 -14.27
CA PRO A 9 -9.78 -7.24 -14.25
C PRO A 9 -8.85 -7.00 -13.04
N THR A 10 -8.52 -8.06 -12.31
CA THR A 10 -7.61 -8.01 -11.15
C THR A 10 -6.18 -8.32 -11.57
N ASP A 11 -5.23 -8.00 -10.68
CA ASP A 11 -3.80 -8.32 -10.81
C ASP A 11 -3.16 -7.73 -12.08
N THR A 12 -3.74 -6.63 -12.60
CA THR A 12 -3.26 -5.91 -13.77
C THR A 12 -3.72 -4.46 -13.73
N TRP A 13 -2.98 -3.58 -14.42
CA TRP A 13 -3.28 -2.17 -14.50
C TRP A 13 -4.29 -1.85 -15.61
N VAL A 14 -5.45 -1.31 -15.25
CA VAL A 14 -6.49 -0.85 -16.18
C VAL A 14 -6.63 0.66 -16.15
N THR A 15 -7.02 1.28 -17.27
CA THR A 15 -7.33 2.72 -17.29
C THR A 15 -8.59 2.98 -16.47
N ALA A 16 -8.54 3.97 -15.57
CA ALA A 16 -9.66 4.33 -14.73
C ALA A 16 -9.51 5.78 -14.21
N THR A 17 -10.64 6.46 -14.07
CA THR A 17 -10.73 7.69 -13.29
C THR A 17 -10.65 7.39 -11.80
N TRP A 18 -10.35 8.43 -11.02
CA TRP A 18 -10.34 8.33 -9.55
C TRP A 18 -11.68 7.87 -8.97
N ASP A 19 -12.79 8.36 -9.52
CA ASP A 19 -14.13 8.01 -9.04
C ASP A 19 -14.52 6.56 -9.40
N GLU A 20 -14.10 6.08 -10.58
CA GLU A 20 -14.25 4.67 -10.95
C GLU A 20 -13.44 3.75 -10.03
N TYR A 21 -12.23 4.17 -9.65
CA TYR A 21 -11.40 3.45 -8.69
C TYR A 21 -12.06 3.34 -7.31
N LEU A 22 -12.53 4.44 -6.74
CA LEU A 22 -13.23 4.42 -5.46
C LEU A 22 -14.51 3.55 -5.52
N THR A 23 -15.27 3.66 -6.62
CA THR A 23 -16.45 2.83 -6.83
C THR A 23 -16.10 1.34 -6.89
N ALA A 24 -14.95 0.98 -7.46
CA ALA A 24 -14.50 -0.40 -7.50
C ALA A 24 -14.11 -0.92 -6.11
N LEU A 25 -13.46 -0.11 -5.27
CA LEU A 25 -13.12 -0.50 -3.89
C LEU A 25 -14.36 -0.76 -3.02
N ASP A 26 -15.47 -0.09 -3.30
CA ASP A 26 -16.74 -0.27 -2.57
C ASP A 26 -17.50 -1.55 -2.99
N ASP A 27 -17.10 -2.21 -4.09
CA ASP A 27 -17.75 -3.44 -4.56
C ASP A 27 -17.38 -4.63 -3.64
N PRO A 28 -18.37 -5.33 -3.05
CA PRO A 28 -18.11 -6.46 -2.16
C PRO A 28 -17.26 -7.59 -2.77
N ILE A 29 -17.27 -7.73 -4.10
CA ILE A 29 -16.45 -8.72 -4.81
C ILE A 29 -14.95 -8.48 -4.58
N TYR A 30 -14.53 -7.22 -4.41
CA TYR A 30 -13.14 -6.83 -4.18
C TYR A 30 -12.84 -6.47 -2.73
N SER A 31 -13.69 -6.89 -1.78
CA SER A 31 -13.53 -6.58 -0.34
C SER A 31 -12.20 -7.02 0.29
N ASN A 32 -11.47 -7.95 -0.33
CA ASN A 32 -10.14 -8.39 0.10
C ASN A 32 -9.02 -7.96 -0.86
N ALA A 33 -9.32 -7.12 -1.86
CA ALA A 33 -8.33 -6.67 -2.81
C ALA A 33 -7.47 -5.56 -2.21
N ARG A 34 -6.19 -5.54 -2.57
CA ARG A 34 -5.34 -4.36 -2.41
C ARG A 34 -5.57 -3.45 -3.60
N GLY A 35 -5.90 -2.20 -3.33
CA GLY A 35 -6.16 -1.18 -4.33
C GLY A 35 -4.94 -0.30 -4.53
N TYR A 36 -4.60 -0.06 -5.79
CA TYR A 36 -3.59 0.90 -6.19
C TYR A 36 -4.17 1.82 -7.25
N TYR A 37 -3.82 3.10 -7.17
CA TYR A 37 -4.16 4.09 -8.18
C TYR A 37 -2.92 4.91 -8.51
N PHE A 38 -2.59 4.99 -9.80
CA PHE A 38 -1.44 5.74 -10.27
C PHE A 38 -1.66 6.21 -11.70
N ASN A 39 -1.46 7.51 -11.95
CA ASN A 39 -1.43 8.10 -13.29
C ASN A 39 -2.62 7.70 -14.20
N GLY A 40 -3.86 7.85 -13.71
CA GLY A 40 -5.06 7.55 -14.50
C GLY A 40 -5.34 6.06 -14.69
N ARG A 41 -4.72 5.21 -13.88
CA ARG A 41 -4.87 3.75 -13.90
C ARG A 41 -5.13 3.24 -12.50
N MET A 42 -5.85 2.13 -12.42
CA MET A 42 -6.04 1.38 -11.19
C MET A 42 -5.56 -0.05 -11.35
N ARG A 43 -5.21 -0.67 -10.22
CA ARG A 43 -4.98 -2.11 -10.09
C ARG A 43 -5.67 -2.59 -8.83
N LEU A 44 -6.43 -3.68 -8.96
CA LEU A 44 -6.98 -4.42 -7.83
C LEU A 44 -6.23 -5.73 -7.73
N GLU A 45 -5.37 -5.86 -6.74
CA GLU A 45 -4.57 -7.06 -6.53
C GLU A 45 -5.27 -8.01 -5.56
N MET A 46 -5.43 -9.27 -5.99
CA MET A 46 -6.02 -10.32 -5.18
C MET A 46 -5.12 -11.55 -5.07
N SER A 47 -3.99 -11.55 -5.79
CA SER A 47 -3.01 -12.62 -5.74
C SER A 47 -2.47 -12.77 -4.31
N PRO A 48 -2.46 -14.00 -3.76
CA PRO A 48 -1.91 -14.22 -2.44
C PRO A 48 -0.38 -14.07 -2.45
N LEU A 49 0.16 -13.55 -1.35
CA LEU A 49 1.60 -13.53 -1.12
C LEU A 49 2.13 -14.94 -0.85
N GLY A 50 3.18 -15.33 -1.58
CA GLY A 50 3.80 -16.65 -1.46
C GLY A 50 4.92 -16.71 -0.41
N ASN A 51 5.34 -17.94 -0.08
CA ASN A 51 6.42 -18.20 0.89
C ASN A 51 7.75 -17.46 0.59
N PRO A 52 8.20 -17.27 -0.66
CA PRO A 52 9.42 -16.50 -0.92
C PRO A 52 9.29 -15.03 -0.47
N HIS A 53 8.25 -14.34 -0.94
CA HIS A 53 7.98 -12.96 -0.57
C HIS A 53 7.83 -12.79 0.95
N SER A 54 7.09 -13.68 1.62
CA SER A 54 6.90 -13.57 3.07
C SER A 54 8.20 -13.69 3.88
N ARG A 55 9.17 -14.48 3.39
CA ARG A 55 10.48 -14.63 4.03
C ARG A 55 11.38 -13.42 3.78
N ASP A 56 11.38 -12.91 2.56
CA ASP A 56 12.20 -11.77 2.15
C ASP A 56 11.70 -10.47 2.80
N HIS A 57 10.38 -10.25 2.81
CA HIS A 57 9.72 -9.18 3.56
C HIS A 57 10.10 -9.20 5.04
N PHE A 58 9.93 -10.36 5.68
CA PHE A 58 10.22 -10.50 7.11
C PHE A 58 11.67 -10.19 7.46
N ILE A 59 12.64 -10.72 6.70
CA ILE A 59 14.06 -10.50 7.02
C ILE A 59 14.47 -9.03 6.82
N ILE A 60 13.88 -8.32 5.86
CA ILE A 60 14.14 -6.89 5.64
C ILE A 60 13.58 -6.08 6.80
N CYS A 61 12.31 -6.29 7.18
CA CYS A 61 11.70 -5.61 8.32
C CYS A 61 12.48 -5.84 9.62
N LEU A 62 12.90 -7.10 9.86
CA LEU A 62 13.72 -7.43 11.02
C LEU A 62 15.07 -6.70 10.99
N ALA A 63 15.74 -6.64 9.83
CA ALA A 63 17.03 -5.96 9.70
C ALA A 63 16.92 -4.46 9.97
N ILE A 64 15.86 -3.81 9.47
CA ILE A 64 15.59 -2.37 9.71
C ILE A 64 15.35 -2.12 11.20
N GLY A 65 14.46 -2.91 11.83
CA GLY A 65 14.16 -2.76 13.26
C GLY A 65 15.37 -2.99 14.15
N LEU A 66 16.19 -4.01 13.86
CA LEU A 66 17.44 -4.27 14.57
C LEU A 66 18.44 -3.14 14.39
N PHE A 67 18.60 -2.63 13.17
CA PHE A 67 19.49 -1.51 12.90
C PHE A 67 19.06 -0.27 13.67
N ALA A 68 17.78 0.12 13.61
CA ALA A 68 17.26 1.28 14.32
C ALA A 68 17.47 1.14 15.83
N SER A 69 17.14 -0.03 16.39
CA SER A 69 17.33 -0.34 17.81
C SER A 69 18.80 -0.23 18.25
N LEU A 70 19.73 -0.81 17.48
CA LEU A 70 21.16 -0.74 17.79
C LEU A 70 21.74 0.66 17.66
N ARG A 71 21.10 1.53 16.87
CA ARG A 71 21.52 2.91 16.63
C ARG A 71 20.78 3.93 17.49
N GLY A 72 19.81 3.49 18.31
CA GLY A 72 18.95 4.39 19.10
C GLY A 72 18.13 5.33 18.22
N ILE A 73 17.71 4.87 17.05
CA ILE A 73 16.85 5.61 16.12
C ILE A 73 15.41 5.22 16.43
N ASP A 74 14.58 6.24 16.69
CA ASP A 74 13.15 6.04 16.87
C ASP A 74 12.51 5.62 15.54
N LEU A 75 11.62 4.63 15.59
CA LEU A 75 11.12 3.95 14.40
C LEU A 75 9.69 3.47 14.62
N ASP A 76 8.78 3.94 13.78
CA ASP A 76 7.41 3.42 13.67
C ASP A 76 7.19 2.85 12.28
N GLY A 77 7.00 1.54 12.26
CA GLY A 77 6.89 0.74 11.05
C GLY A 77 5.45 0.30 10.82
N HIS A 78 4.93 0.55 9.62
CA HIS A 78 3.60 0.18 9.19
C HIS A 78 3.69 -0.88 8.08
N ASP A 79 3.06 -2.03 8.32
CA ASP A 79 3.06 -3.20 7.44
C ASP A 79 1.81 -3.17 6.54
N ASN A 80 2.00 -3.13 5.21
CA ASN A 80 0.92 -3.05 4.21
C ASN A 80 -0.09 -1.91 4.44
N CYS A 81 0.37 -0.74 4.90
CA CYS A 81 -0.51 0.40 5.19
C CYS A 81 -1.01 1.10 3.92
N THR A 82 -2.27 1.55 3.92
CA THR A 82 -2.81 2.34 2.81
C THR A 82 -2.50 3.83 2.95
N TYR A 83 -1.80 4.36 1.97
CA TYR A 83 -1.54 5.79 1.80
C TYR A 83 -2.34 6.32 0.62
N ARG A 84 -3.15 7.34 0.88
CA ARG A 84 -4.07 7.90 -0.11
C ARG A 84 -3.81 9.38 -0.29
N LYS A 85 -3.57 9.81 -1.53
CA LYS A 85 -3.57 11.21 -1.94
C LYS A 85 -4.70 11.46 -2.92
N ARG A 86 -5.68 12.27 -2.52
CA ARG A 86 -6.95 12.33 -3.25
C ARG A 86 -6.76 12.81 -4.69
N GLY A 87 -7.27 12.02 -5.64
CA GLY A 87 -7.22 12.36 -7.06
C GLY A 87 -5.82 12.27 -7.69
N PHE A 88 -4.84 11.74 -6.96
CA PHE A 88 -3.48 11.57 -7.45
C PHE A 88 -3.09 10.11 -7.40
N ASP A 89 -2.75 9.60 -6.22
CA ASP A 89 -2.18 8.27 -6.04
C ASP A 89 -2.76 7.57 -4.80
N GLU A 90 -2.84 6.24 -4.87
CA GLU A 90 -3.03 5.37 -3.71
C GLU A 90 -2.03 4.21 -3.78
N ALA A 91 -1.32 3.99 -2.68
CA ALA A 91 -0.27 2.99 -2.58
C ALA A 91 -0.37 2.21 -1.27
N GLN A 92 0.03 0.95 -1.32
CA GLN A 92 0.06 0.02 -0.19
C GLN A 92 1.40 -0.70 -0.19
N PRO A 93 2.49 -0.03 0.23
CA PRO A 93 3.79 -0.66 0.21
C PRO A 93 3.88 -1.84 1.16
N ASP A 94 4.74 -2.80 0.84
CA ASP A 94 4.97 -3.96 1.72
C ASP A 94 5.34 -3.52 3.13
N ALA A 95 6.28 -2.57 3.25
CA ALA A 95 6.58 -1.89 4.50
C ALA A 95 6.86 -0.40 4.31
N SER A 96 6.56 0.35 5.36
CA SER A 96 6.77 1.80 5.41
C SER A 96 7.16 2.21 6.82
N PHE A 97 7.96 3.26 6.95
CA PHE A 97 8.48 3.68 8.24
C PHE A 97 8.52 5.20 8.36
N TYR A 98 8.06 5.70 9.51
CA TYR A 98 8.38 7.04 9.99
C TYR A 98 9.55 6.96 10.96
N ILE A 99 10.50 7.89 10.82
CA ILE A 99 11.83 7.76 11.43
C ILE A 99 12.18 9.00 12.25
N GLY A 100 12.75 8.78 13.43
CA GLY A 100 13.26 9.83 14.29
C GLY A 100 12.17 10.79 14.74
N ALA A 101 12.27 12.07 14.38
CA ALA A 101 11.29 13.09 14.79
C ALA A 101 9.87 12.82 14.27
N ASN A 102 9.72 11.97 13.25
CA ASN A 102 8.42 11.60 12.68
C ASN A 102 7.86 10.27 13.23
N ALA A 103 8.61 9.51 14.05
CA ALA A 103 8.29 8.13 14.43
C ALA A 103 6.98 7.95 15.21
N GLU A 104 6.20 8.98 15.50
CA GLU A 104 4.85 8.83 16.07
C GLU A 104 3.89 9.90 15.50
N ILE A 105 4.17 10.37 14.27
CA ILE A 105 3.42 11.48 13.66
C ILE A 105 2.00 11.08 13.25
N ILE A 106 1.74 9.79 13.08
CA ILE A 106 0.44 9.26 12.70
C ILE A 106 -0.32 8.82 13.95
N PRO A 107 -1.50 9.40 14.23
CA PRO A 107 -2.34 8.96 15.33
C PRO A 107 -2.81 7.52 15.15
N TRP A 108 -2.83 6.74 16.24
CA TRP A 108 -3.18 5.32 16.25
C TRP A 108 -4.55 5.01 15.65
N GLU A 109 -5.52 5.91 15.80
CA GLU A 109 -6.88 5.76 15.28
C GLU A 109 -6.99 5.96 13.76
N THR A 110 -5.91 6.36 13.08
CA THR A 110 -5.88 6.57 11.64
C THR A 110 -5.96 5.23 10.91
N THR A 111 -7.01 5.02 10.11
CA THR A 111 -7.23 3.76 9.38
C THR A 111 -6.61 3.76 7.98
N ILE A 112 -6.71 4.88 7.27
CA ILE A 112 -6.06 5.14 5.98
C ILE A 112 -5.32 6.46 6.13
N ILE A 113 -4.02 6.49 5.80
CA ILE A 113 -3.20 7.68 5.92
C ILE A 113 -3.49 8.59 4.74
N ASP A 114 -4.22 9.67 5.02
CA ASP A 114 -4.48 10.74 4.06
C ASP A 114 -3.25 11.62 3.90
N LEU A 115 -2.56 11.50 2.76
CA LEU A 115 -1.35 12.24 2.41
C LEU A 115 -1.60 13.73 2.12
N ASP A 116 -2.87 14.16 2.05
CA ASP A 116 -3.20 15.59 2.05
C ASP A 116 -3.19 16.18 3.47
N GLN A 117 -3.21 15.33 4.52
CA GLN A 117 -3.22 15.72 5.93
C GLN A 117 -1.91 15.36 6.67
N PHE A 118 -1.33 14.22 6.34
CA PHE A 118 -0.14 13.67 6.97
C PHE A 118 1.03 13.60 5.98
N PRO A 119 2.29 13.63 6.46
CA PRO A 119 3.43 13.42 5.57
C PRO A 119 3.45 11.99 5.01
N ALA A 120 4.14 11.80 3.90
CA ALA A 120 4.53 10.47 3.45
C ALA A 120 5.55 9.85 4.43
N PRO A 121 5.65 8.50 4.51
CA PRO A 121 6.68 7.84 5.29
C PRO A 121 8.08 8.23 4.82
N ASP A 122 9.03 8.24 5.75
CA ASP A 122 10.44 8.58 5.49
C ASP A 122 11.15 7.48 4.69
N LEU A 123 10.70 6.24 4.83
CA LEU A 123 11.19 5.07 4.11
C LEU A 123 10.04 4.18 3.67
N VAL A 124 10.10 3.73 2.42
CA VAL A 124 9.19 2.73 1.83
C VAL A 124 10.03 1.57 1.30
N ILE A 125 9.53 0.35 1.47
CA ILE A 125 10.14 -0.89 1.00
C ILE A 125 9.09 -1.67 0.21
N GLU A 126 9.50 -2.11 -0.98
CA GLU A 126 8.76 -3.09 -1.80
C GLU A 126 9.65 -4.32 -2.03
N VAL A 127 9.05 -5.50 -1.98
CA VAL A 127 9.69 -6.80 -2.12
C VAL A 127 9.07 -7.53 -3.31
N ALA A 128 9.55 -7.18 -4.50
CA ALA A 128 9.10 -7.80 -5.73
C ALA A 128 9.39 -9.31 -5.77
N TYR A 129 8.39 -10.11 -6.14
CA TYR A 129 8.59 -11.55 -6.37
C TYR A 129 9.22 -11.86 -7.74
N SER A 130 8.87 -11.09 -8.78
CA SER A 130 9.32 -11.39 -10.15
C SER A 130 9.76 -10.18 -10.97
N SER A 131 9.16 -9.01 -10.76
CA SER A 131 9.47 -7.81 -11.53
C SER A 131 9.19 -6.55 -10.69
N LEU A 132 10.15 -5.63 -10.66
CA LEU A 132 9.97 -4.29 -10.06
C LEU A 132 9.09 -3.39 -10.93
N ALA A 133 8.87 -3.74 -12.21
CA ALA A 133 8.06 -2.91 -13.10
C ALA A 133 6.55 -3.04 -12.81
N ASP A 134 6.17 -4.07 -12.06
CA ASP A 134 4.80 -4.31 -11.64
C ASP A 134 4.48 -3.69 -10.27
N ASP A 135 5.49 -3.26 -9.51
CA ASP A 135 5.37 -2.71 -8.15
C ASP A 135 5.67 -1.20 -8.12
#